data_AF-A0A9J6ER66-F1
#
_entry.id   AF-A0A9J6ER66-F1
#
_cell.length_a   1.000
_cell.length_b   1.000
_cell.length_c   1.000
_cell.angle_alpha   90.00
_cell.angle_beta   90.00
_cell.angle_gamma   90.00
#
_symmetry.space_group_name_H-M   'P 1'
#
loop_
_entity.id
_entity.type
_entity.pdbx_description
1 polymer ?
#
loop_
_entity_poly.entity_id
_entity_poly.type
_entity_poly.pdbx_seq_one_letter_code
_entity_poly.pdbx_strand_id
1 'polypeptide(L)'
;MGKVRRSKKPPPEGWELIEPTLDELEQKMRECETESHEGKRKVESLWPIFKIHHQKSRYVFDLFHKRKAISKELFEYCIREGLADRNLMAKWKKQGYENLCCLRCIQTRDTNFGTNCICRVPKGKLEEVPMQKKKLF
;
A
#
# COMPACT_ATOMS: atom_id res chain seq x y z
N MET A 1 4.63 -16.78 13.18
CA MET A 1 6.06 -16.44 13.07
C MET A 1 6.20 -15.10 12.35
N GLY A 2 6.83 -14.11 12.98
CA GLY A 2 7.07 -12.79 12.40
C GLY A 2 8.07 -12.82 11.25
N LYS A 3 8.13 -11.75 10.46
CA LYS A 3 9.11 -11.62 9.37
C LYS A 3 10.53 -11.66 9.95
N VAL A 4 11.45 -12.37 9.28
CA VAL A 4 12.87 -12.34 9.65
C VAL A 4 13.37 -10.90 9.52
N ARG A 5 13.76 -10.30 10.66
CA ARG A 5 14.29 -8.94 10.72
C ARG A 5 15.63 -8.90 10.01
N ARG A 6 15.83 -7.87 9.18
CA ARG A 6 17.08 -7.62 8.46
C ARG A 6 18.13 -7.02 9.40
N SER A 7 17.69 -6.19 10.35
CA SER A 7 18.54 -5.62 11.39
C SER A 7 18.71 -6.60 12.57
N LYS A 8 19.96 -6.76 13.01
CA LYS A 8 20.31 -7.44 14.28
C LYS A 8 20.11 -6.54 15.51
N LYS A 9 19.89 -5.24 15.32
CA LYS A 9 19.62 -4.30 16.42
C LYS A 9 18.22 -4.51 16.98
N PRO A 10 18.03 -4.34 18.30
CA PRO A 10 16.71 -4.36 18.90
C PRO A 10 15.80 -3.28 18.26
N PRO A 11 14.49 -3.51 18.25
CA PRO A 11 13.56 -2.53 17.71
C PRO A 11 13.56 -1.27 18.60
N PRO A 12 13.35 -0.07 18.04
CA PRO A 12 13.28 1.17 18.82
C PRO A 12 12.07 1.21 19.77
N GLU A 13 12.09 2.15 20.72
CA GLU A 13 10.99 2.41 21.65
C GLU A 13 9.65 2.64 20.91
N GLY A 14 8.56 2.08 21.46
CA GLY A 14 7.22 2.16 20.88
C GLY A 14 6.90 1.10 19.83
N TRP A 15 7.86 0.22 19.48
CA TRP A 15 7.63 -0.89 18.54
C TRP A 15 6.51 -1.84 18.99
N GLU A 16 6.45 -2.17 20.29
CA GLU A 16 5.45 -3.09 20.86
C GLU A 16 4.00 -2.64 20.61
N LEU A 17 3.77 -1.33 20.44
CA LEU A 17 2.44 -0.76 20.19
C LEU A 17 1.99 -0.91 18.73
N ILE A 18 2.93 -1.03 17.80
CA ILE A 18 2.65 -1.09 16.36
C ILE A 18 2.86 -2.49 15.77
N GLU A 19 3.67 -3.32 16.45
CA GLU A 19 4.01 -4.68 16.02
C GLU A 19 2.78 -5.56 15.76
N PRO A 20 1.76 -5.64 16.65
CA PRO A 20 0.61 -6.50 16.42
C PRO A 20 -0.13 -6.16 15.12
N THR A 21 -0.35 -4.86 14.87
CA THR A 21 -1.04 -4.41 13.65
C THR A 21 -0.20 -4.66 12.39
N LEU A 22 1.12 -4.48 12.47
CA LEU A 22 2.00 -4.76 11.33
C LEU A 22 2.10 -6.26 11.03
N ASP A 23 2.12 -7.11 12.05
CA ASP A 23 2.11 -8.56 11.91
C ASP A 23 0.79 -9.07 11.33
N GLU A 24 -0.36 -8.52 11.74
CA GLU A 24 -1.65 -8.81 11.14
C GLU A 24 -1.69 -8.46 9.64
N LEU A 25 -1.13 -7.30 9.27
CA LEU A 25 -1.07 -6.88 7.87
C LEU A 25 -0.11 -7.75 7.05
N GLU A 26 1.01 -8.18 7.63
CA GLU A 26 1.93 -9.11 6.98
C GLU A 26 1.32 -10.51 6.85
N GLN A 27 0.55 -10.94 7.85
CA GLN A 27 -0.18 -12.21 7.78
C GLN A 27 -1.21 -12.19 6.65
N LYS A 28 -2.00 -11.12 6.53
CA LYS A 28 -2.91 -10.92 5.39
C LYS A 28 -2.18 -10.89 4.05
N MET A 29 -0.97 -10.32 4.01
CA MET A 29 -0.16 -10.33 2.78
C MET A 29 0.18 -11.77 2.37
N ARG A 30 0.65 -12.60 3.31
CA ARG A 30 0.96 -14.01 3.07
C ARG A 30 -0.26 -14.79 2.59
N GLU A 31 -1.41 -14.54 3.19
CA GLU A 31 -2.68 -15.15 2.76
C GLU A 31 -3.00 -14.80 1.31
N CYS A 32 -2.88 -13.53 0.92
CA CYS A 32 -3.09 -13.09 -0.46
C CYS A 32 -2.05 -13.66 -1.45
N GLU A 33 -0.81 -13.86 -1.02
CA GLU A 33 0.24 -14.49 -1.84
C GLU A 33 -0.06 -15.97 -2.10
N THR A 34 -0.67 -16.67 -1.14
CA THR A 34 -1.05 -18.10 -1.26
C THR A 34 -2.43 -18.33 -1.85
N GLU A 35 -3.22 -17.27 -2.02
CA GLU A 35 -4.62 -17.38 -2.44
C GLU A 35 -4.72 -17.90 -3.88
N SER A 36 -5.64 -18.85 -4.10
CA SER A 36 -5.90 -19.36 -5.45
C SER A 36 -6.30 -18.23 -6.40
N HIS A 37 -5.79 -18.34 -7.63
CA HIS A 37 -6.11 -17.45 -8.73
C HIS A 37 -7.29 -17.96 -9.58
N GLU A 38 -7.88 -19.10 -9.19
CA GLU A 38 -9.03 -19.69 -9.88
C GLU A 38 -10.23 -18.73 -9.87
N GLY A 39 -10.88 -18.56 -11.03
CA GLY A 39 -12.00 -17.64 -11.21
C GLY A 39 -11.64 -16.15 -11.24
N LYS A 40 -10.37 -15.76 -11.03
CA LYS A 40 -9.91 -14.37 -11.09
C LYS A 40 -9.21 -14.07 -12.41
N ARG A 41 -9.29 -12.82 -12.89
CA ARG A 41 -8.43 -12.37 -13.99
C ARG A 41 -6.97 -12.35 -13.53
N LYS A 42 -6.03 -12.57 -14.45
CA LYS A 42 -4.58 -12.55 -14.17
C LYS A 42 -4.10 -11.31 -13.43
N VAL A 43 -4.73 -10.15 -13.66
CA VAL A 43 -4.38 -8.90 -12.98
C VAL A 43 -5.06 -8.75 -11.62
N GLU A 44 -6.22 -9.37 -11.42
CA GLU A 44 -7.03 -9.26 -10.19
C GLU A 44 -6.41 -10.00 -9.02
N SER A 45 -5.70 -11.09 -9.26
CA SER A 45 -4.94 -11.79 -8.22
C SER A 45 -3.90 -10.90 -7.53
N LEU A 46 -3.40 -9.86 -8.22
CA LEU A 46 -2.40 -8.94 -7.67
C LEU A 46 -3.02 -7.76 -6.91
N TRP A 47 -4.31 -7.46 -7.08
CA TRP A 47 -4.93 -6.28 -6.48
C TRP A 47 -4.92 -6.31 -4.94
N PRO A 48 -5.20 -7.44 -4.26
CA PRO A 48 -5.11 -7.53 -2.80
C PRO A 48 -3.71 -7.21 -2.28
N ILE A 49 -2.65 -7.67 -2.98
CA ILE A 49 -1.25 -7.41 -2.63
C ILE A 49 -0.98 -5.90 -2.62
N PHE A 50 -1.37 -5.18 -3.68
CA PHE A 50 -1.21 -3.72 -3.74
C PHE A 50 -2.02 -3.00 -2.66
N LYS A 51 -3.23 -3.50 -2.35
CA LYS A 51 -4.09 -2.93 -1.31
C LYS A 51 -3.44 -3.05 0.08
N ILE A 52 -2.91 -4.22 0.43
CA ILE A 52 -2.25 -4.45 1.72
C ILE A 52 -0.95 -3.67 1.80
N HIS A 53 -0.16 -3.64 0.72
CA HIS A 53 1.07 -2.84 0.66
C HIS A 53 0.80 -1.34 0.90
N HIS A 54 -0.26 -0.82 0.27
CA HIS A 54 -0.73 0.55 0.50
C HIS A 54 -1.16 0.75 1.96
N GLN A 55 -1.99 -0.14 2.50
CA GLN A 55 -2.51 -0.06 3.87
C GLN A 55 -1.39 -0.07 4.91
N LYS A 56 -0.40 -0.97 4.75
CA LYS A 56 0.76 -1.08 5.63
C LYS A 56 1.60 0.21 5.62
N SER A 57 1.90 0.72 4.43
CA SER A 57 2.62 1.99 4.29
C SER A 57 1.83 3.17 4.86
N ARG A 58 0.50 3.18 4.68
CA ARG A 58 -0.38 4.26 5.13
C ARG A 58 -0.50 4.29 6.65
N TYR A 59 -0.58 3.13 7.28
CA TYR A 59 -0.60 3.00 8.73
C TYR A 59 0.65 3.66 9.36
N VAL A 60 1.84 3.29 8.89
CA VAL A 60 3.11 3.88 9.37
C VAL A 60 3.17 5.39 9.08
N PHE A 61 2.75 5.82 7.89
CA PHE A 61 2.73 7.23 7.52
C PHE A 61 1.80 8.07 8.42
N ASP A 62 0.58 7.60 8.67
CA ASP A 62 -0.41 8.30 9.46
C ASP A 62 0.00 8.39 10.94
N LEU A 63 0.64 7.33 11.47
CA LEU A 63 1.19 7.34 12.83
C LEU A 63 2.28 8.41 13.02
N PHE A 64 3.17 8.59 12.03
CA PHE A 64 4.24 9.57 12.13
C PHE A 64 3.80 11.00 11.77
N HIS A 65 3.13 11.18 10.64
CA HIS A 65 2.84 12.50 10.08
C HIS A 65 1.54 13.13 10.58
N LYS A 66 0.50 12.33 10.85
CA LYS A 66 -0.80 12.85 11.30
C LYS A 66 -0.94 12.79 12.82
N ARG A 67 -0.75 11.60 13.40
CA ARG A 67 -0.96 11.35 14.83
C ARG A 67 0.26 11.69 15.69
N LYS A 68 1.46 11.73 15.10
CA LYS A 68 2.74 11.93 15.80
C LYS A 68 2.93 10.97 16.99
N ALA A 69 2.45 9.73 16.83
CA ALA A 69 2.44 8.71 17.88
C ALA A 69 3.72 7.86 17.92
N ILE A 70 4.58 7.98 16.92
CA ILE A 70 5.85 7.24 16.83
C ILE A 70 7.03 8.19 16.66
N SER A 71 8.19 7.81 17.18
CA SER A 71 9.43 8.56 17.05
C SER A 71 9.97 8.52 15.62
N LYS A 72 10.84 9.48 15.28
CA LYS A 72 11.53 9.49 13.98
C LYS A 72 12.39 8.24 13.80
N GLU A 73 13.02 7.76 14.87
CA GLU A 73 13.83 6.55 14.84
C GLU A 73 13.00 5.30 14.50
N LEU A 74 11.84 5.14 15.13
CA LEU A 74 10.92 4.04 14.84
C LEU A 74 10.38 4.12 13.40
N PHE A 75 10.06 5.32 12.93
CA PHE A 75 9.63 5.54 11.55
C PHE A 75 10.70 5.14 10.52
N GLU A 76 11.95 5.56 10.73
CA GLU A 76 13.08 5.19 9.87
C GLU A 76 13.42 3.70 9.94
N TYR A 77 13.28 3.09 11.12
CA TYR A 77 13.39 1.66 11.31
C TYR A 77 12.36 0.90 10.45
N CYS A 78 11.08 1.30 10.49
CA CYS A 78 10.03 0.68 9.68
C CYS A 78 10.32 0.76 8.17
N ILE A 79 10.91 1.86 7.70
CA ILE A 79 11.33 2.00 6.30
C ILE A 79 12.49 1.07 5.97
N ARG A 80 13.50 0.99 6.85
CA ARG A 80 14.70 0.18 6.63
C ARG A 80 14.39 -1.32 6.61
N GLU A 81 13.49 -1.78 7.46
CA GLU A 81 13.02 -3.18 7.50
C GLU A 81 12.07 -3.53 6.35
N GLY A 82 11.68 -2.57 5.51
CA GLY A 82 10.76 -2.79 4.39
C GLY A 82 9.31 -3.01 4.85
N LEU A 83 8.93 -2.43 5.99
CA LEU A 83 7.55 -2.43 6.49
C LEU A 83 6.73 -1.31 5.85
N ALA A 84 7.37 -0.23 5.39
CA ALA A 84 6.71 0.86 4.68
C ALA A 84 7.51 1.29 3.43
N ASP A 85 6.80 1.70 2.38
CA ASP A 85 7.41 2.17 1.14
C ASP A 85 7.78 3.65 1.21
N ARG A 86 9.10 3.92 1.25
CA ARG A 86 9.68 5.27 1.24
C ARG A 86 9.20 6.11 0.07
N ASN A 87 9.17 5.54 -1.12
CA ASN A 87 8.88 6.26 -2.36
C ASN A 87 7.40 6.63 -2.43
N LEU A 88 6.52 5.70 -2.06
CA LEU A 88 5.09 5.97 -1.99
C LEU A 88 4.77 7.06 -0.96
N MET A 89 5.37 6.98 0.24
CA MET A 89 5.20 8.01 1.28
C MET A 89 5.74 9.38 0.85
N ALA A 90 6.84 9.42 0.09
CA ALA A 90 7.36 10.68 -0.45
C ALA A 90 6.37 11.33 -1.43
N LYS A 91 5.60 10.53 -2.18
CA LYS A 91 4.54 11.04 -3.06
C LYS A 91 3.34 11.57 -2.28
N TRP A 92 2.94 10.92 -1.19
CA TRP A 92 1.82 11.42 -0.35
C TRP A 92 2.06 12.79 0.28
N LYS A 93 3.32 13.24 0.36
CA LYS A 93 3.67 14.60 0.82
C LYS A 93 3.53 15.67 -0.27
N LYS A 94 3.31 15.29 -1.52
CA LYS A 94 3.17 16.22 -2.66
C LYS A 94 1.70 16.54 -2.90
N GLN A 95 1.43 17.81 -3.19
CA GLN A 95 0.09 18.29 -3.50
C GLN A 95 -0.53 17.48 -4.66
N GLY A 96 -1.77 17.02 -4.48
CA GLY A 96 -2.53 16.23 -5.44
C GLY A 96 -2.22 14.72 -5.43
N TYR A 97 -1.24 14.26 -4.66
CA TYR A 97 -0.85 12.85 -4.54
C TYR A 97 -1.11 12.26 -3.15
N GLU A 98 -1.81 12.97 -2.27
CA GLU A 98 -2.03 12.63 -0.85
C GLU A 98 -2.69 11.25 -0.69
N ASN A 99 -3.51 10.85 -1.66
CA ASN A 99 -4.25 9.58 -1.73
C ASN A 99 -3.80 8.69 -2.89
N LEU A 100 -2.54 8.80 -3.32
CA LEU A 100 -1.99 7.95 -4.38
C LEU A 100 -2.06 6.46 -4.00
N CYS A 101 -2.63 5.62 -4.88
CA CYS A 101 -2.80 4.19 -4.65
C CYS A 101 -1.47 3.42 -4.67
N CYS A 102 -0.65 3.60 -5.71
CA CYS A 102 0.64 2.95 -5.88
C CYS A 102 1.51 3.71 -6.88
N LEU A 103 2.81 3.38 -6.94
CA LEU A 103 3.77 4.04 -7.83
C LEU A 103 3.55 3.70 -9.31
N ARG A 104 3.03 2.50 -9.62
CA ARG A 104 2.73 2.09 -11.01
C ARG A 104 1.70 2.99 -11.68
N CYS A 105 0.72 3.48 -10.92
CA CYS A 105 -0.36 4.30 -11.46
C CYS A 105 0.04 5.71 -11.88
N ILE A 106 1.25 6.16 -11.54
CA ILE A 106 1.81 7.46 -11.95
C ILE A 106 3.05 7.28 -12.84
N GLN A 107 3.34 6.05 -13.22
CA GLN A 107 4.53 5.72 -13.98
C GLN A 107 4.20 5.68 -15.46
N THR A 108 4.64 6.70 -16.20
CA THR A 108 4.32 6.88 -17.63
C THR A 108 4.91 5.79 -18.52
N ARG A 109 6.04 5.19 -18.15
CA ARG A 109 6.64 4.07 -18.90
C ARG A 109 5.84 2.77 -18.83
N ASP A 110 4.94 2.65 -17.85
CA ASP A 110 4.17 1.42 -17.64
C ASP A 110 2.86 1.43 -18.47
N THR A 111 2.61 2.49 -19.27
CA THR A 111 1.42 2.63 -20.13
C THR A 111 1.81 2.89 -21.59
N ASN A 112 0.98 2.43 -22.52
CA ASN A 112 1.26 2.52 -23.97
C ASN A 112 1.40 3.95 -24.48
N PHE A 113 0.65 4.90 -23.90
CA PHE A 113 0.59 6.29 -24.37
C PHE A 113 1.38 7.26 -23.48
N GLY A 114 2.24 6.77 -22.59
CA GLY A 114 3.08 7.63 -21.76
C GLY A 114 2.30 8.47 -20.73
N THR A 115 1.13 8.01 -20.30
CA THR A 115 0.22 8.74 -19.39
C THR A 115 0.01 8.02 -18.06
N ASN A 116 -0.62 8.70 -17.11
CA ASN A 116 -1.00 8.13 -15.82
C ASN A 116 -2.22 7.21 -15.95
N CYS A 117 -2.41 6.33 -14.97
CA CYS A 117 -3.56 5.44 -14.92
C CYS A 117 -4.88 6.21 -14.69
N ILE A 118 -6.00 5.68 -15.18
CA ILE A 118 -7.35 6.26 -14.97
C ILE A 118 -7.71 6.46 -13.49
N CYS A 119 -7.13 5.69 -12.57
CA CYS A 119 -7.34 5.88 -11.13
C CYS A 119 -6.85 7.24 -10.61
N ARG A 120 -6.07 7.98 -11.40
CA ARG A 120 -5.61 9.35 -11.10
C ARG A 120 -6.56 10.43 -11.60
N VAL A 121 -7.57 10.07 -12.39
CA VAL A 121 -8.56 11.02 -12.91
C VAL A 121 -9.61 11.28 -11.82
N PRO A 122 -9.90 12.55 -11.48
CA PRO A 122 -10.97 12.87 -10.55
C PRO A 122 -12.32 12.34 -11.03
N LYS A 123 -13.11 11.75 -10.12
CA LYS A 123 -14.40 11.13 -10.46
C LYS A 123 -15.36 12.05 -11.21
N GLY A 124 -15.41 13.34 -10.87
CA GLY A 124 -16.28 14.31 -11.56
C GLY A 124 -15.89 14.63 -13.01
N LYS A 125 -14.72 14.15 -13.48
CA LYS A 125 -14.30 14.24 -14.89
C LYS A 125 -14.46 12.90 -15.63
N LEU A 126 -14.87 11.85 -14.93
CA LEU A 126 -15.19 10.57 -15.55
C LEU A 126 -16.64 10.62 -16.00
N GLU A 127 -16.89 10.30 -17.25
CA GLU A 127 -18.25 10.06 -17.74
C GLU A 127 -18.83 8.85 -17.02
N GLU A 128 -20.11 8.91 -16.64
CA GLU A 128 -20.81 7.80 -16.02
C GLU A 128 -20.96 6.66 -17.03
N VAL A 129 -20.06 5.69 -16.99
CA VAL A 129 -20.26 4.43 -17.72
C VAL A 129 -21.28 3.61 -16.92
N PRO A 130 -22.45 3.27 -17.48
CA PRO A 130 -23.42 2.44 -16.77
C PRO A 130 -22.73 1.13 -16.38
N MET A 131 -22.65 0.87 -15.08
CA MET A 131 -22.15 -0.40 -14.57
C MET A 131 -23.11 -1.48 -15.06
N GLN A 132 -22.72 -2.20 -16.12
CA GLN A 132 -23.47 -3.38 -16.57
C GLN A 132 -23.50 -4.35 -15.40
N LYS A 133 -24.62 -4.36 -14.67
CA LYS A 133 -24.93 -5.37 -13.66
C LYS A 133 -24.85 -6.71 -14.39
N LYS A 134 -23.73 -7.42 -14.27
CA LYS A 134 -23.69 -8.84 -14.56
C LYS A 134 -24.65 -9.48 -13.57
N LYS A 135 -25.90 -9.68 -13.98
CA LYS A 135 -26.77 -10.71 -13.42
C LYS A 135 -25.98 -12.02 -13.60
N LEU A 136 -25.35 -12.49 -12.52
CA LEU A 136 -25.08 -13.91 -12.41
C LEU A 136 -26.46 -14.56 -12.28
N PHE A 137 -26.85 -15.29 -13.33
CA PHE A 137 -27.78 -16.40 -13.21
C PHE A 137 -27.06 -17.56 -12.50
#